data_AF-A0A2M7WSN9-F1
#
_entry.id   AF-A0A2M7WSN9-F1
#
_cell.length_a   1.000
_cell.length_b   1.000
_cell.length_c   1.000
_cell.angle_alpha   90.00
_cell.angle_beta   90.00
_cell.angle_gamma   90.00
#
_symmetry.space_group_name_H-M   'P 1'
#
loop_
_entity.id
_entity.type
_entity.pdbx_description
1 polymer ?
#
loop_
_entity_poly.entity_id
_entity_poly.type
_entity_poly.pdbx_seq_one_letter_code
_entity_poly.pdbx_strand_id
1 'polypeptide(L)'
;MSFALIPAALFIGLILGLFGAGGGMLTVPALMMIGELTVKEAVPMSLWVVSLVSLTAAIHQQVWKQLQYRLLLILGITGIAGGAIGARIGATMPESLQLAILGLLILGVAVWTGFVRLENKVSTFRYIPALLAGLVIG
;
A
#
# COMPACT_ATOMS: atom_id res chain seq x y z
N MET A 1 -22.89 -13.29 -3.28
CA MET A 1 -22.03 -12.27 -2.62
C MET A 1 -22.51 -12.10 -1.19
N SER A 2 -21.74 -12.61 -0.24
CA SER A 2 -22.11 -12.69 1.17
C SER A 2 -22.00 -11.32 1.83
N PHE A 3 -23.03 -10.88 2.57
CA PHE A 3 -23.06 -9.59 3.30
C PHE A 3 -21.88 -9.41 4.28
N ALA A 4 -21.19 -10.49 4.66
CA ALA A 4 -20.00 -10.49 5.51
C ALA A 4 -18.75 -9.83 4.88
N LEU A 5 -18.73 -9.62 3.55
CA LEU A 5 -17.59 -9.01 2.87
C LEU A 5 -17.50 -7.49 3.11
N ILE A 6 -18.63 -6.83 3.37
CA ILE A 6 -18.70 -5.37 3.59
C ILE A 6 -17.91 -4.94 4.84
N PRO A 7 -18.11 -5.53 6.04
CA PRO A 7 -17.33 -5.17 7.22
C PRO A 7 -15.85 -5.54 7.08
N ALA A 8 -15.53 -6.63 6.40
CA ALA A 8 -14.14 -7.01 6.12
C ALA A 8 -13.45 -5.99 5.21
N ALA A 9 -14.10 -5.57 4.12
CA ALA A 9 -13.60 -4.54 3.22
C ALA A 9 -13.42 -3.19 3.93
N LEU A 10 -14.33 -2.83 4.84
CA LEU A 10 -14.22 -1.61 5.66
C LEU A 10 -13.02 -1.67 6.60
N PHE A 11 -12.82 -2.81 7.28
CA PHE A 11 -11.71 -3.02 8.20
C PHE A 11 -10.35 -2.99 7.49
N ILE A 12 -10.27 -3.60 6.30
CA ILE A 12 -9.07 -3.57 5.46
C ILE A 12 -8.82 -2.15 4.94
N GLY A 13 -9.85 -1.44 4.47
CA GLY A 13 -9.73 -0.05 4.06
C GLY A 13 -9.16 0.82 5.19
N LEU A 14 -9.65 0.61 6.40
CA LEU A 14 -9.14 1.24 7.62
C LEU A 14 -7.66 0.93 7.88
N ILE A 15 -7.26 -0.34 7.77
CA ILE A 15 -5.86 -0.74 7.93
C ILE A 15 -5.00 -0.10 6.84
N LEU A 16 -5.40 -0.22 5.57
CA LEU A 16 -4.69 0.34 4.42
C LEU A 16 -4.51 1.86 4.55
N GLY A 17 -5.55 2.54 5.02
CA GLY A 17 -5.58 3.96 5.33
C GLY A 17 -4.67 4.36 6.49
N LEU A 18 -4.70 3.58 7.57
CA LEU A 18 -3.82 3.75 8.74
C LEU A 18 -2.34 3.67 8.40
N PHE A 19 -1.95 2.84 7.43
CA PHE A 19 -0.57 2.77 6.94
C PHE A 19 -0.15 4.02 6.13
N GLY A 20 -1.10 4.93 5.81
CA GLY A 20 -0.89 6.35 5.53
C GLY A 20 -0.06 6.75 4.31
N ALA A 21 0.64 5.81 3.66
CA ALA A 21 1.56 6.10 2.57
C ALA A 21 1.75 4.98 1.53
N GLY A 22 1.05 3.84 1.64
CA GLY A 22 1.26 2.75 0.68
C GLY A 22 0.80 1.36 1.10
N GLY A 23 -0.39 1.23 1.71
CA GLY A 23 -0.97 -0.07 2.05
C GLY A 23 -1.10 -1.07 0.88
N GLY A 24 -0.82 -0.65 -0.36
CA GLY A 24 -0.84 -1.46 -1.58
C GLY A 24 -0.09 -2.79 -1.50
N MET A 25 1.00 -2.87 -0.73
CA MET A 25 1.70 -4.16 -0.49
C MET A 25 0.81 -5.21 0.19
N LEU A 26 -0.12 -4.76 1.05
CA LEU A 26 -1.08 -5.61 1.75
C LEU A 26 -2.38 -5.79 0.95
N THR A 27 -2.69 -4.89 0.02
CA THR A 27 -3.93 -4.94 -0.77
C THR A 27 -3.99 -6.18 -1.66
N VAL A 28 -2.89 -6.55 -2.33
CA VAL A 28 -2.84 -7.75 -3.18
C VAL A 28 -3.12 -9.04 -2.38
N PRO A 29 -2.37 -9.37 -1.32
CA PRO A 29 -2.65 -10.57 -0.54
C PRO A 29 -4.02 -10.53 0.16
N ALA A 30 -4.49 -9.36 0.60
CA ALA A 30 -5.83 -9.23 1.18
C ALA A 30 -6.93 -9.57 0.16
N LEU A 31 -6.81 -9.11 -1.09
CA LEU A 31 -7.75 -9.45 -2.16
C LEU A 31 -7.73 -10.94 -2.52
N MET A 32 -6.56 -11.58 -2.47
CA MET A 32 -6.46 -13.02 -2.70
C MET A 32 -7.09 -13.84 -1.58
N MET A 33 -6.83 -13.48 -0.32
CA MET A 33 -7.31 -14.24 0.85
C MET A 33 -8.81 -14.07 1.07
N ILE A 34 -9.38 -12.91 0.75
CA ILE A 34 -10.76 -12.55 1.11
C ILE A 34 -11.67 -12.46 -0.11
N GLY A 35 -11.13 -12.04 -1.26
CA GLY A 35 -11.84 -12.02 -2.53
C GLY A 35 -11.82 -13.36 -3.26
N GLU A 36 -11.02 -14.34 -2.79
CA GLU A 36 -10.78 -15.62 -3.47
C GLU A 36 -10.38 -15.45 -4.96
N LEU A 37 -9.77 -14.31 -5.27
CA LEU A 37 -9.39 -13.92 -6.63
C LEU A 37 -8.06 -14.56 -7.01
N THR A 38 -7.93 -14.96 -8.27
CA THR A 38 -6.64 -15.38 -8.82
C THR A 38 -5.67 -14.19 -8.85
N VAL A 39 -4.35 -14.43 -8.82
CA VAL A 39 -3.36 -13.32 -8.80
C VAL A 39 -3.54 -12.38 -9.99
N LYS A 40 -3.92 -12.94 -11.15
CA LYS A 40 -4.17 -12.17 -12.37
C LYS A 40 -5.34 -11.20 -12.25
N GLU A 41 -6.32 -11.49 -11.40
CA GLU A 41 -7.46 -10.61 -11.12
C GLU A 41 -7.19 -9.68 -9.93
N ALA A 42 -6.49 -10.18 -8.90
CA ALA A 42 -6.19 -9.43 -7.68
C ALA A 42 -5.26 -8.23 -7.93
N VAL A 43 -4.27 -8.37 -8.82
CA VAL A 43 -3.30 -7.32 -9.13
C VAL A 43 -3.96 -6.07 -9.74
N PRO A 44 -4.73 -6.15 -10.85
CA PRO A 44 -5.41 -4.98 -11.40
C PRO A 44 -6.47 -4.41 -10.46
N MET A 45 -7.18 -5.25 -9.68
CA MET A 45 -8.13 -4.77 -8.66
C MET A 45 -7.44 -3.99 -7.54
N SER A 46 -6.26 -4.45 -7.09
CA SER A 46 -5.47 -3.75 -6.08
C SER A 46 -5.02 -2.37 -6.55
N LEU A 47 -4.65 -2.22 -7.83
CA LEU A 47 -4.27 -0.93 -8.42
C LEU A 47 -5.42 0.06 -8.38
N TRP A 48 -6.64 -0.38 -8.67
CA TRP A 48 -7.84 0.44 -8.54
C TRP A 48 -8.07 0.91 -7.10
N VAL A 49 -8.03 -0.03 -6.15
CA VAL A 49 -8.22 0.28 -4.71
C VAL A 49 -7.17 1.27 -4.22
N VAL A 50 -5.89 0.99 -4.49
CA VAL A 50 -4.77 1.84 -4.08
C VAL A 50 -4.85 3.22 -4.73
N SER A 51 -5.28 3.31 -5.99
CA SER A 51 -5.45 4.59 -6.68
C SER A 51 -6.55 5.44 -6.03
N LEU A 52 -7.67 4.83 -5.65
CA LEU A 52 -8.76 5.53 -4.96
C LEU A 52 -8.32 6.01 -3.58
N VAL A 53 -7.69 5.16 -2.79
CA VAL A 53 -7.15 5.52 -1.45
C VAL A 53 -6.07 6.61 -1.58
N SER A 54 -5.24 6.56 -2.62
CA SER A 54 -4.23 7.60 -2.86
C SER A 54 -4.87 8.93 -3.28
N LEU A 55 -5.98 8.89 -4.02
CA LEU A 55 -6.72 10.08 -4.43
C LEU A 55 -7.40 10.75 -3.24
N THR A 56 -8.06 9.98 -2.37
CA THR A 56 -8.66 10.50 -1.13
C THR A 56 -7.59 11.08 -0.21
N ALA A 57 -6.45 10.41 -0.11
CA ALA A 57 -5.30 10.92 0.63
C ALA A 57 -4.75 12.22 0.05
N ALA A 58 -4.65 12.32 -1.29
CA ALA A 58 -4.19 13.52 -1.97
C ALA A 58 -5.15 14.70 -1.80
N ILE A 59 -6.46 14.48 -1.70
CA ILE A 59 -7.44 15.58 -1.50
C ILE A 59 -7.36 16.16 -0.08
N HIS A 60 -6.80 15.43 0.89
CA HIS A 60 -6.75 15.88 2.28
C HIS A 60 -5.78 17.06 2.48
N GLN A 61 -6.31 18.20 2.97
CA GLN A 61 -5.58 19.49 3.07
C GLN A 61 -4.28 19.44 3.89
N GLN A 62 -4.17 18.52 4.86
CA GLN A 62 -2.97 18.38 5.69
C GLN A 62 -1.74 17.92 4.89
N VAL A 63 -1.96 17.17 3.80
CA VAL A 63 -0.88 16.64 2.94
C VAL A 63 -0.22 17.79 2.14
N TRP A 64 -1.01 18.75 1.66
CA TRP A 64 -0.51 19.88 0.85
C TRP A 64 0.42 20.84 1.58
N LYS A 65 0.26 21.00 2.90
CA LYS A 65 1.08 21.93 3.69
C LYS A 65 2.51 21.43 3.94
N GLN A 66 2.77 20.13 3.73
CA GLN A 66 4.05 19.47 4.01
C GLN A 66 4.74 18.96 2.72
N LEU A 67 4.11 19.15 1.55
CA LEU A 67 4.56 18.57 0.30
C LEU A 67 5.71 19.36 -0.33
N GLN A 68 6.88 18.72 -0.46
CA GLN A 68 7.95 19.22 -1.31
C GLN A 68 7.64 18.89 -2.77
N TYR A 69 7.21 19.89 -3.55
CA TYR A 69 6.82 19.73 -4.96
C TYR A 69 7.87 19.01 -5.81
N ARG A 70 9.17 19.24 -5.54
CA ARG A 70 10.27 18.56 -6.24
C ARG A 70 10.28 17.06 -5.98
N LEU A 71 10.11 16.66 -4.72
CA LEU A 71 10.07 15.24 -4.34
C LEU A 71 8.80 14.57 -4.89
N LEU A 72 7.67 15.28 -4.85
CA LEU A 72 6.40 14.81 -5.41
C LEU A 72 6.50 14.52 -6.91
N LEU A 73 7.12 15.43 -7.67
CA LEU A 73 7.31 15.26 -9.12
C LEU A 73 8.27 14.12 -9.43
N ILE A 74 9.41 14.03 -8.73
CA ILE A 74 10.39 12.96 -8.95
C ILE A 74 9.74 11.62 -8.65
N LEU A 75 9.19 11.44 -7.44
CA LEU A 75 8.55 10.18 -7.03
C LEU A 75 7.33 9.83 -7.89
N GLY A 76 6.53 10.83 -8.27
CA GLY A 76 5.37 10.63 -9.13
C GLY A 76 5.77 10.12 -10.50
N ILE A 77 6.71 10.79 -11.18
CA ILE A 77 7.15 10.38 -12.52
C ILE A 77 7.86 9.02 -12.47
N THR A 78 8.79 8.83 -11.53
CA THR A 78 9.51 7.54 -11.41
C THR A 78 8.57 6.42 -10.98
N GLY A 79 7.59 6.70 -10.13
CA GLY A 79 6.58 5.73 -9.68
C GLY A 79 5.64 5.31 -10.81
N ILE A 80 5.15 6.26 -11.60
CA ILE A 80 4.31 5.97 -12.77
C ILE A 80 5.10 5.17 -13.81
N ALA A 81 6.33 5.60 -14.14
CA ALA A 81 7.17 4.91 -15.11
C ALA A 81 7.55 3.49 -14.63
N GLY A 82 8.02 3.37 -13.38
CA GLY A 82 8.37 2.08 -12.78
C GLY A 82 7.18 1.14 -12.65
N GLY A 83 6.02 1.67 -12.24
CA GLY A 83 4.77 0.91 -12.13
C GLY A 83 4.25 0.42 -13.49
N ALA A 84 4.27 1.27 -14.51
CA ALA A 84 3.85 0.90 -15.86
C ALA A 84 4.76 -0.18 -16.48
N ILE A 85 6.08 -0.05 -16.31
CA ILE A 85 7.05 -1.04 -16.78
C ILE A 85 6.90 -2.34 -15.99
N GLY A 86 6.83 -2.25 -14.66
CA GLY A 86 6.64 -3.40 -13.78
C GLY A 86 5.35 -4.17 -14.06
N ALA A 87 4.24 -3.46 -14.32
CA ALA A 87 2.96 -4.09 -14.66
C ALA A 87 3.01 -4.84 -16.00
N ARG A 88 3.67 -4.26 -17.03
CA ARG A 88 3.85 -4.93 -18.33
C ARG A 88 4.71 -6.18 -18.23
N ILE A 89 5.82 -6.10 -17.49
CA ILE A 89 6.70 -7.25 -17.26
C ILE A 89 5.95 -8.32 -16.45
N GLY A 90 5.29 -7.92 -15.36
CA GLY A 90 4.54 -8.83 -14.49
C GLY A 90 3.39 -9.55 -15.19
N ALA A 91 2.71 -8.90 -16.14
CA ALA A 91 1.64 -9.53 -16.92
C ALA A 91 2.11 -10.71 -17.78
N THR A 92 3.40 -10.77 -18.13
CA THR A 92 4.00 -11.87 -18.89
C THR A 92 4.57 -12.99 -18.02
N MET A 93 4.63 -12.79 -16.70
CA MET A 93 5.21 -13.76 -15.77
C MET A 93 4.19 -14.81 -15.30
N PRO A 94 4.64 -16.03 -14.95
CA PRO A 94 3.79 -17.02 -14.30
C PRO A 94 3.42 -16.60 -12.88
N GLU A 95 2.21 -16.97 -12.46
CA GLU A 95 1.59 -16.60 -11.17
C GLU A 95 2.46 -16.97 -9.96
N SER A 96 3.08 -18.15 -9.99
CA SER A 96 3.97 -18.62 -8.94
C SER A 96 5.21 -17.73 -8.77
N LEU A 97 5.78 -17.24 -9.87
CA LEU A 97 6.94 -16.35 -9.84
C LEU A 97 6.55 -14.96 -9.31
N GLN A 98 5.38 -14.45 -9.69
CA GLN A 98 4.88 -13.16 -9.20
C GLN A 98 4.65 -13.19 -7.68
N LEU A 99 4.07 -14.27 -7.15
CA LEU A 99 3.92 -14.48 -5.72
C LEU A 99 5.24 -14.68 -5.00
N ALA A 100 6.18 -15.43 -5.59
CA ALA A 100 7.50 -15.64 -5.02
C ALA A 100 8.27 -14.30 -4.91
N ILE A 101 8.25 -13.48 -5.95
CA ILE A 101 8.88 -12.14 -5.95
C ILE A 101 8.22 -11.24 -4.92
N LEU A 102 6.87 -11.20 -4.86
CA LEU A 102 6.14 -10.42 -3.87
C LEU A 102 6.50 -10.86 -2.44
N GLY A 103 6.49 -12.17 -2.18
CA GLY A 103 6.84 -12.73 -0.87
C GLY A 103 8.28 -12.42 -0.48
N LEU A 104 9.22 -12.57 -1.41
CA LEU A 104 10.63 -12.26 -1.18
C LEU A 104 10.84 -10.76 -0.90
N LEU A 105 10.14 -9.88 -1.61
CA LEU A 105 10.17 -8.44 -1.38
C LEU A 105 9.64 -8.08 0.02
N ILE A 106 8.48 -8.62 0.41
CA ILE A 106 7.91 -8.39 1.74
C ILE A 106 8.86 -8.89 2.83
N LEU A 107 9.43 -10.08 2.67
CA LEU A 107 10.41 -10.63 3.61
C LEU A 107 11.66 -9.75 3.67
N GLY A 108 12.18 -9.29 2.53
CA GLY A 108 13.34 -8.40 2.48
C GLY A 108 13.09 -7.08 3.22
N VAL A 109 11.91 -6.48 3.03
CA VAL A 109 11.49 -5.27 3.76
C VAL A 109 11.35 -5.54 5.25
N ALA A 110 10.74 -6.66 5.64
CA ALA A 110 10.58 -7.05 7.05
C ALA A 110 11.94 -7.27 7.73
N VAL A 111 12.87 -7.93 7.05
CA VAL A 111 14.23 -8.15 7.55
C VAL A 111 15.00 -6.83 7.65
N TRP A 112 14.98 -6.00 6.61
CA TRP A 112 15.60 -4.68 6.63
C TRP A 112 15.10 -3.84 7.80
N THR A 113 13.77 -3.72 7.94
CA THR A 113 13.16 -2.94 9.03
C THR A 113 13.49 -3.51 10.41
N GLY A 114 13.58 -4.84 10.52
CA GLY A 114 14.06 -5.52 11.72
C GLY A 114 15.52 -5.22 12.05
N PHE A 115 16.40 -5.17 11.06
CA PHE A 115 17.82 -4.80 11.26
C PHE A 115 18.01 -3.29 11.51
N VAL A 116 17.14 -2.43 10.98
CA VAL A 116 17.22 -0.97 11.10
C VAL A 116 16.70 -0.43 12.45
N ARG A 117 16.23 -1.28 13.36
CA ARG A 117 15.85 -0.88 14.73
C ARG A 117 16.71 -1.64 15.72
N LEU A 118 17.69 -1.00 16.37
CA LEU A 118 17.57 -0.56 17.78
C LEU A 118 18.45 0.67 18.16
N GLU A 119 18.81 1.59 17.26
CA GLU A 119 19.63 2.78 17.66
C GLU A 119 18.88 4.11 17.76
N ASN A 120 17.55 4.13 17.71
CA ASN A 120 16.81 5.37 18.01
C ASN A 120 15.60 5.08 18.89
N LYS A 121 15.67 5.54 20.15
CA LYS A 121 14.52 5.76 21.05
C LYS A 121 13.54 6.71 20.36
N VAL A 122 12.61 6.18 19.59
CA VAL A 122 11.45 6.93 19.11
C VAL A 122 10.43 6.92 20.23
N SER A 123 10.19 8.10 20.79
CA SER A 123 9.23 8.28 21.87
C SER A 123 7.83 7.87 21.42
N THR A 124 7.20 7.02 22.23
CA THR A 124 5.85 6.47 22.08
C THR A 124 4.74 7.52 21.88
N PHE A 125 5.02 8.80 22.15
CA PHE A 125 4.05 9.90 22.12
C PHE A 125 3.67 10.41 20.73
N ARG A 126 4.38 10.00 19.67
CA ARG A 126 4.17 10.50 18.29
C ARG A 126 3.34 9.56 17.40
N TYR A 127 2.98 8.38 17.89
CA TYR A 127 2.18 7.39 17.14
C TYR A 127 0.68 7.75 17.07
N ILE A 128 0.09 8.29 18.13
CA ILE A 128 -1.34 8.62 18.19
C ILE A 128 -1.75 9.64 17.12
N PRO A 129 -1.08 10.80 16.97
CA PRO A 129 -1.43 11.74 15.91
C PRO A 129 -1.11 11.19 14.50
N ALA A 130 -0.13 10.29 14.35
CA ALA A 130 0.16 9.65 13.08
C ALA A 130 -0.93 8.62 12.69
N LEU A 131 -1.43 7.84 13.66
CA LEU A 131 -2.57 6.94 13.50
C LEU A 131 -3.85 7.72 13.19
N LEU A 132 -4.10 8.82 13.90
CA LEU A 132 -5.26 9.67 13.65
C LEU A 132 -5.17 10.35 12.29
N ALA A 133 -3.99 10.82 11.87
CA ALA A 133 -3.78 11.34 10.52
C ALA A 133 -4.03 10.24 9.47
N GLY A 134 -3.50 9.02 9.67
CA GLY A 134 -3.77 7.87 8.80
C GLY A 134 -5.25 7.49 8.73
N LEU A 135 -5.97 7.54 9.84
CA LEU A 135 -7.41 7.29 9.93
C LEU A 135 -8.27 8.39 9.28
N VAL A 136 -7.77 9.62 9.26
CA VAL A 136 -8.44 10.78 8.65
C VAL A 136 -8.18 10.86 7.14
N ILE A 137 -7.00 10.39 6.71
CA ILE A 137 -6.54 10.39 5.30
C ILE A 137 -7.02 9.13 4.55
N GLY A 138 -7.14 8.01 5.25
CA GLY A 138 -7.52 6.69 4.73
C GLY A 138 -9.02 6.44 4.65
#